data_AF-A0A2N2IYY9-F1
#
_entry.id   AF-A0A2N2IYY9-F1
#
_cell.length_a   1.000
_cell.length_b   1.000
_cell.length_c   1.000
_cell.angle_alpha   90.00
_cell.angle_beta   90.00
_cell.angle_gamma   90.00
#
_symmetry.space_group_name_H-M   'P 1'
#
loop_
_entity.id
_entity.type
_entity.pdbx_description
1 polymer ?
#
loop_
_entity_poly.entity_id
_entity_poly.type
_entity_poly.pdbx_seq_one_letter_code
_entity_poly.pdbx_strand_id
1 'polypeptide(L)' 'MKQGNIHFCGVGGQGILLASELTAHALLAAGFDAKKSEVHGMAQRGGSVEAHLRFSTSKVY' A
#
# COMPACT_ATOMS: atom_id res chain seq x y z
N MET A 1 -16.29 6.77 -11.97
CA MET A 1 -15.00 6.04 -12.05
C MET A 1 -14.70 5.48 -10.66
N LYS A 2 -14.28 4.22 -10.54
CA LYS A 2 -13.96 3.63 -9.23
C LYS A 2 -12.51 3.98 -8.88
N GLN A 3 -12.32 4.70 -7.79
CA GLN A 3 -11.01 5.11 -7.27
C GLN A 3 -11.03 5.12 -5.74
N GLY A 4 -9.86 5.00 -5.13
CA GLY A 4 -9.74 5.04 -3.68
C GLY A 4 -8.30 5.11 -3.17
N ASN A 5 -8.17 5.37 -1.88
CA ASN A 5 -6.91 5.34 -1.15
C ASN A 5 -7.02 4.33 -0.01
N ILE A 6 -5.95 3.60 0.26
CA ILE A 6 -5.81 2.68 1.38
C ILE A 6 -4.58 3.10 2.18
N HIS A 7 -4.75 3.23 3.49
CA HIS A 7 -3.67 3.51 4.42
C HIS A 7 -3.43 2.25 5.26
N PHE A 8 -2.22 1.71 5.17
CA PHE A 8 -1.76 0.59 5.96
C PHE A 8 -0.90 1.13 7.09
N CYS A 9 -1.22 0.77 8.32
CA CYS A 9 -0.46 1.16 9.49
C CYS A 9 -0.28 -0.03 10.45
N GLY A 10 0.81 -0.02 11.21
CA GLY A 10 1.04 -1.02 12.24
C GLY A 10 2.48 -1.01 12.76
N VAL A 11 2.87 -2.11 13.40
CA VAL A 11 4.19 -2.28 14.02
C VAL A 11 5.14 -3.04 13.09
N GLY A 12 6.38 -2.57 12.99
CA GLY A 12 7.43 -3.23 12.20
C GLY A 12 7.66 -4.67 12.63
N GLY A 13 7.71 -5.58 11.64
CA GLY A 13 7.82 -7.02 11.86
C GLY A 13 6.50 -7.80 11.78
N GLN A 14 5.35 -7.13 11.61
CA GLN A 14 4.02 -7.76 11.56
C GLN A 14 3.45 -7.92 10.12
N GLY A 15 4.27 -7.65 9.09
CA GLY A 15 3.88 -7.89 7.69
C GLY A 15 3.07 -6.78 7.01
N ILE A 16 3.04 -5.56 7.56
CA ILE A 16 2.28 -4.42 7.01
C ILE A 16 2.69 -4.10 5.57
N LEU A 17 4.00 -4.06 5.30
CA LEU A 17 4.52 -3.80 3.96
C LEU A 17 4.12 -4.90 2.98
N LEU A 18 4.23 -6.17 3.38
CA LEU A 18 3.80 -7.31 2.58
C LEU A 18 2.28 -7.23 2.27
N ALA A 19 1.46 -6.89 3.26
CA ALA A 19 0.02 -6.73 3.05
C ALA A 19 -0.30 -5.61 2.05
N SER A 20 0.39 -4.47 2.15
CA SER A 20 0.22 -3.36 1.20
C SER A 20 0.62 -3.73 -0.23
N GLU A 21 1.67 -4.54 -0.38
CA GLU A 21 2.18 -4.99 -1.68
C GLU A 21 1.27 -6.03 -2.32
N LEU A 22 0.81 -7.02 -1.54
CA LEU A 22 -0.20 -8.00 -1.98
C LEU A 22 -1.50 -7.29 -2.42
N THR A 23 -1.91 -6.26 -1.69
CA THR A 23 -3.10 -5.48 -2.07
C THR A 23 -2.89 -4.74 -3.40
N ALA A 24 -1.72 -4.15 -3.62
CA ALA A 24 -1.39 -3.52 -4.91
C ALA A 24 -1.45 -4.54 -6.06
N HIS A 25 -0.86 -5.72 -5.86
CA HIS A 25 -0.86 -6.79 -6.86
C HIS A 25 -2.27 -7.29 -7.16
N ALA A 26 -3.11 -7.45 -6.14
CA ALA A 26 -4.52 -7.83 -6.32
C ALA A 26 -5.31 -6.77 -7.10
N LEU A 27 -5.08 -5.48 -6.84
CA LEU A 27 -5.73 -4.39 -7.58
C LEU A 27 -5.29 -4.35 -9.04
N LEU A 28 -3.99 -4.51 -9.31
CA LEU A 28 -3.46 -4.62 -10.67
C LEU A 28 -4.06 -5.82 -11.41
N ALA A 29 -4.12 -6.99 -10.76
CA ALA A 29 -4.73 -8.19 -11.32
C ALA A 29 -6.24 -8.04 -11.59
N ALA A 30 -6.93 -7.20 -10.81
CA ALA A 30 -8.33 -6.86 -11.00
C ALA A 30 -8.56 -5.75 -12.07
N GLY A 31 -7.51 -5.29 -12.76
CA GLY A 31 -7.61 -4.32 -13.84
C GLY A 31 -7.64 -2.85 -13.40
N PHE A 32 -7.27 -2.56 -12.15
CA PHE A 32 -7.06 -1.18 -11.69
C PHE A 32 -5.61 -0.74 -11.97
N ASP A 33 -5.40 0.54 -12.19
CA ASP A 33 -4.09 1.14 -12.00
C ASP A 33 -3.90 1.44 -10.51
N ALA A 34 -2.77 1.02 -9.95
CA ALA A 34 -2.49 1.14 -8.52
C ALA A 34 -1.05 1.60 -8.28
N LYS A 35 -0.88 2.58 -7.41
CA LYS A 35 0.42 3.09 -6.96
C LYS A 35 0.53 3.01 -5.46
N LYS A 36 1.62 2.42 -4.98
CA LYS A 36 2.00 2.37 -3.56
C LYS A 36 3.11 3.39 -3.30
N SER A 37 3.05 4.05 -2.16
CA SER A 37 4.15 4.80 -1.56
C SER A 37 4.33 4.30 -0.13
N GLU A 38 5.57 4.06 0.27
CA GLU A 38 5.88 3.62 1.63
C GLU A 38 6.86 4.59 2.27
N VAL A 39 6.65 4.87 3.55
CA VAL A 39 7.59 5.67 4.34
C VAL A 39 8.18 4.72 5.37
N HIS A 40 9.35 4.17 5.05
CA HIS A 40 10.13 3.40 6.02
C HIS A 40 11.00 4.36 6.84
N GLY A 41 10.67 4.58 8.11
CA GLY A 41 11.71 4.99 9.07
C GLY A 41 12.73 3.86 9.21
N MET A 42 13.98 4.14 9.61
CA MET A 42 15.00 3.09 9.84
C MET A 42 14.60 2.03 10.89
N ALA A 43 13.44 2.20 11.56
CA ALA A 43 12.87 1.26 12.51
C ALA A 43 11.93 0.25 11.84
N GLN A 44 12.48 -0.75 11.13
CA GLN A 44 11.73 -1.85 10.51
C GLN A 44 11.28 -2.96 11.50
N ARG A 45 11.61 -2.84 12.79
CA ARG A 45 11.14 -3.70 13.88
C ARG A 45 10.84 -2.87 15.13
N GLY A 46 9.66 -3.07 15.72
CA GLY A 46 9.23 -2.39 16.94
C GLY A 46 8.82 -0.91 16.79
N GLY A 47 9.06 -0.29 15.62
CA GLY A 47 8.61 1.07 15.29
C GLY A 47 7.29 1.11 14.52
N SER A 48 6.71 2.32 14.38
CA SER A 48 5.56 2.55 13.50
C SER A 48 5.95 2.36 12.05
N VAL A 49 5.10 1.66 11.29
CA VAL A 49 5.24 1.44 9.85
C VAL A 49 3.97 1.88 9.16
N GLU A 50 4.12 2.69 8.12
CA GLU A 50 3.03 3.23 7.32
C GLU A 50 3.29 3.00 5.83
N ALA A 51 2.23 2.64 5.10
CA ALA A 51 2.23 2.57 3.65
C ALA A 51 0.90 3.09 3.09
N HIS A 52 0.99 3.83 2.01
CA HIS A 52 -0.15 4.43 1.32
C HIS A 52 -0.31 3.79 -0.05
N LEU A 53 -1.56 3.51 -0.43
CA LEU A 53 -1.88 2.97 -1.74
C LEU A 53 -3.02 3.77 -2.35
N ARG A 54 -2.85 4.16 -3.61
CA ARG A 54 -3.88 4.81 -4.41
C ARG A 54 -4.22 3.93 -5.60
N PHE A 55 -5.50 3.81 -5.92
CA PHE A 55 -5.96 3.03 -7.06
C PHE A 55 -7.09 3.71 -7.81
N SER A 56 -7.20 3.42 -9.10
CA SER A 56 -8.28 3.91 -9.96
C SER A 56 -8.47 3.01 -11.18
N THR A 57 -9.67 3.02 -11.77
CA THR A 57 -9.93 2.43 -13.10
C THR A 57 -9.26 3.21 -14.24
N SER A 58 -8.75 4.41 -13.96
CA SER A 58 -7.96 5.25 -14.88
C SER A 58 -6.55 5.46 -14.33
N LYS A 59 -5.65 5.99 -15.16
CA LYS A 59 -4.25 6.21 -14.76
C LYS A 59 -4.15 7.05 -13.48
N VAL A 60 -3.47 6.51 -12.48
CA VAL A 60 -3.07 7.19 -11.25
C VAL A 60 -1.82 8.01 -11.57
N TYR A 61 -1.78 9.25 -11.09
CA TYR A 61 -0.63 10.16 -11.22
C TYR A 61 0.07 10.28 -9.89
#